data_AF-D5MLQ7-F1
#
_entry.id   AF-D5MLQ7-F1
#
_cell.length_a   1.000
_cell.length_b   1.000
_cell.length_c   1.000
_cell.angle_alpha   90.00
_cell.angle_beta   90.00
_cell.angle_gamma   90.00
#
_symmetry.space_group_name_H-M   'P 1'
#
loop_
_entity.id
_entity.type
_entity.pdbx_description
1 polymer ?
#
loop_
_entity_poly.entity_id
_entity_poly.type
_entity_poly.pdbx_seq_one_letter_code
_entity_poly.pdbx_strand_id
1 'polypeptide(L)'
;MAKPPSSLSRVGLQPYSGPLTPHDAAAAIQAARLNALDLLASAKMLHEQGRFHHSTALCVLALEEAGKPHIVMSILIGIAAPRQSCDALWRAYRRHSAKTELFNFAIEMRASVLLLNLDAETRVAVKANGPSPEDLDAAKQLGLYSDCFAIPEGVAVHLPGNLDCRDRSETLLREAAVVINYLRDYPLEELEVWARHAAAAREKGGSFRDAMNGLHAELVDKGFITAEQWAPIWKELEDSEQRNIGPESPNA
;
A
#
# COMPACT_ATOMS: atom_id res chain seq x y z
N MET A 1 -12.20 -22.64 -2.29
CA MET A 1 -11.67 -22.18 -0.98
C MET A 1 -12.62 -22.58 0.13
N ALA A 2 -12.08 -22.94 1.30
CA ALA A 2 -12.90 -23.06 2.51
C ALA A 2 -13.44 -21.67 2.89
N LYS A 3 -14.76 -21.58 3.17
CA LYS A 3 -15.36 -20.34 3.68
C LYS A 3 -14.70 -19.99 5.02
N PRO A 4 -14.38 -18.71 5.29
CA PRO A 4 -13.99 -18.31 6.64
C PRO A 4 -15.14 -18.64 7.61
N PRO A 5 -14.84 -19.01 8.86
CA PRO A 5 -15.84 -19.38 9.84
C PRO A 5 -16.82 -18.22 10.09
N SER A 6 -18.11 -18.54 10.18
CA SER A 6 -19.21 -17.58 10.35
C SER A 6 -19.39 -17.08 11.79
N SER A 7 -18.45 -17.37 12.70
CA SER A 7 -18.54 -17.01 14.12
C SER A 7 -17.26 -16.35 14.61
N LEU A 8 -17.41 -15.36 15.50
CA LEU A 8 -16.32 -14.59 16.11
C LEU A 8 -15.48 -15.39 17.11
N SER A 9 -15.75 -16.68 17.32
CA SER A 9 -14.85 -17.54 18.08
C SER A 9 -13.55 -17.72 17.31
N ARG A 10 -12.42 -17.40 17.93
CA ARG A 10 -11.07 -17.70 17.42
C ARG A 10 -10.89 -19.23 17.32
N VAL A 11 -11.49 -19.88 16.34
CA VAL A 11 -11.27 -21.30 16.06
C VAL A 11 -9.89 -21.44 15.43
N GLY A 12 -8.83 -21.54 16.24
CA GLY A 12 -7.52 -22.11 15.86
C GLY A 12 -6.88 -21.64 14.54
N LEU A 13 -7.28 -20.50 13.97
CA LEU A 13 -6.80 -20.05 12.66
C LEU A 13 -5.35 -19.62 12.80
N GLN A 14 -4.45 -20.43 12.25
CA GLN A 14 -3.04 -20.09 12.14
C GLN A 14 -2.84 -19.16 10.94
N PRO A 15 -2.13 -18.03 11.12
CA PRO A 15 -1.82 -17.14 10.00
C PRO A 15 -0.98 -17.86 8.94
N TYR A 16 -1.40 -17.80 7.67
CA TYR A 16 -0.64 -18.39 6.56
C TYR A 16 0.70 -17.67 6.34
N SER A 17 1.81 -18.40 6.17
CA SER A 17 3.13 -17.79 5.93
C SER A 17 3.88 -18.35 4.71
N GLY A 18 3.21 -19.19 3.91
CA GLY A 18 3.78 -19.83 2.74
C GLY A 18 3.76 -18.98 1.45
N PRO A 19 4.25 -19.54 0.33
CA PRO A 19 4.20 -18.89 -0.97
C PRO A 19 2.77 -18.80 -1.51
N LEU A 20 2.47 -17.83 -2.36
CA LEU A 20 1.15 -17.70 -2.99
C LEU A 20 1.13 -18.27 -4.40
N THR A 21 0.05 -18.95 -4.75
CA THR A 21 -0.28 -19.21 -6.16
C THR A 21 -0.89 -17.96 -6.80
N PRO A 22 -0.92 -17.83 -8.14
CA PRO A 22 -1.64 -16.75 -8.81
C PRO A 22 -3.11 -16.63 -8.36
N HIS A 23 -3.78 -17.77 -8.14
CA HIS A 23 -5.14 -17.79 -7.63
C HIS A 23 -5.26 -17.23 -6.20
N ASP A 24 -4.36 -17.63 -5.29
CA ASP A 24 -4.37 -17.11 -3.92
C ASP A 24 -4.04 -15.61 -3.88
N ALA A 25 -3.12 -15.17 -4.74
CA ALA A 25 -2.77 -13.76 -4.88
C ALA A 25 -3.95 -12.92 -5.41
N ALA A 26 -4.66 -13.38 -6.44
CA ALA A 26 -5.86 -12.70 -6.94
C ALA A 26 -6.91 -12.54 -5.83
N ALA A 27 -7.19 -13.62 -5.10
CA ALA A 27 -8.14 -13.59 -3.99
C ALA A 27 -7.71 -12.64 -2.87
N ALA A 28 -6.43 -12.64 -2.49
CA ALA A 28 -5.90 -11.77 -1.45
C ALA A 28 -5.91 -10.29 -1.86
N ILE A 29 -5.55 -9.96 -3.10
CA ILE A 29 -5.61 -8.60 -3.65
C ILE A 29 -7.05 -8.10 -3.65
N GLN A 30 -7.98 -8.90 -4.17
CA GLN A 30 -9.39 -8.54 -4.21
C GLN A 30 -9.95 -8.33 -2.79
N ALA A 31 -9.64 -9.23 -1.85
CA ALA A 31 -10.08 -9.10 -0.46
C ALA A 31 -9.57 -7.80 0.18
N ALA A 32 -8.29 -7.47 0.00
CA ALA A 32 -7.71 -6.22 0.49
C ALA A 32 -8.38 -4.98 -0.13
N ARG A 33 -8.61 -5.00 -1.45
CA ARG A 33 -9.28 -3.89 -2.16
C ARG A 33 -10.71 -3.68 -1.67
N LEU A 34 -11.50 -4.75 -1.57
CA LEU A 34 -12.88 -4.66 -1.11
C LEU A 34 -12.95 -4.14 0.32
N ASN A 35 -12.04 -4.58 1.20
CA ASN A 35 -11.95 -4.09 2.56
C ASN A 35 -11.56 -2.60 2.61
N ALA A 36 -10.60 -2.17 1.79
CA ALA A 36 -10.23 -0.75 1.69
C ALA A 36 -11.41 0.13 1.24
N LEU A 37 -12.19 -0.33 0.25
CA LEU A 37 -13.39 0.38 -0.22
C LEU A 37 -14.47 0.49 0.87
N ASP A 38 -14.72 -0.59 1.61
CA ASP A 38 -15.71 -0.61 2.69
C ASP A 38 -15.31 0.31 3.85
N LEU A 39 -14.03 0.29 4.25
CA LEU A 39 -13.47 1.18 5.26
C LEU A 39 -13.57 2.65 4.83
N LEU A 40 -13.28 2.97 3.56
CA LEU A 40 -13.41 4.32 3.03
C LEU A 40 -14.88 4.78 3.02
N ALA A 41 -15.81 3.91 2.62
CA ALA A 41 -17.24 4.22 2.65
C ALA A 41 -17.70 4.51 4.09
N SER A 42 -17.25 3.69 5.05
CA SER A 42 -17.52 3.89 6.48
C SER A 42 -16.93 5.20 7.00
N ALA A 43 -15.70 5.54 6.59
CA ALA A 43 -15.06 6.79 6.96
C ALA A 43 -15.85 8.02 6.46
N LYS A 44 -16.39 7.96 5.23
CA LYS A 44 -17.24 9.01 4.66
C LYS A 44 -18.52 9.21 5.48
N MET A 45 -19.23 8.12 5.79
CA MET A 45 -20.45 8.18 6.60
C MET A 45 -20.20 8.82 7.97
N LEU A 46 -19.08 8.49 8.61
CA LEU A 46 -18.71 9.09 9.90
C LEU A 46 -18.38 10.57 9.79
N HIS A 47 -17.71 11.00 8.71
CA HIS A 47 -17.43 12.41 8.48
C HIS A 47 -18.71 13.23 8.30
N GLU A 48 -19.65 12.74 7.49
CA GLU A 48 -20.95 13.37 7.26
C GLU A 48 -21.77 13.52 8.55
N GLN A 49 -21.58 12.61 9.50
CA GLN A 49 -22.20 12.65 10.83
C GLN A 49 -21.41 13.49 11.86
N GLY A 50 -20.35 14.19 11.44
CA GLY A 50 -19.51 14.99 12.34
C GLY A 50 -18.60 14.16 13.26
N ARG A 51 -18.44 12.86 13.01
CA ARG A 51 -17.54 11.96 13.76
C ARG A 51 -16.13 11.96 13.13
N PHE A 52 -15.51 13.13 13.07
CA PHE A 52 -14.26 13.36 12.34
C PHE A 52 -13.07 12.51 12.82
N HIS A 53 -12.96 12.26 14.13
CA HIS A 53 -11.88 11.44 14.70
C HIS A 53 -11.98 9.97 14.25
N HIS A 54 -13.18 9.38 14.31
CA HIS A 54 -13.40 8.03 13.83
C HIS A 54 -13.27 7.94 12.30
N SER A 55 -13.74 8.96 11.57
CA SER A 55 -13.54 9.05 10.13
C SER A 55 -12.05 9.04 9.78
N THR A 56 -11.25 9.86 10.45
CA THR A 56 -9.79 9.92 10.28
C THR A 56 -9.16 8.55 10.51
N ALA A 57 -9.50 7.89 11.61
CA ALA A 57 -8.96 6.56 11.91
C ALA A 57 -9.34 5.50 10.86
N LEU A 58 -10.59 5.51 10.38
CA LEU A 58 -11.02 4.58 9.34
C LEU A 58 -10.35 4.86 7.99
N CYS A 59 -10.07 6.12 7.65
CA CYS A 59 -9.27 6.44 6.47
C CYS A 59 -7.86 5.86 6.56
N VAL A 60 -7.20 5.97 7.72
CA VAL A 60 -5.88 5.36 7.94
C VAL A 60 -5.95 3.85 7.71
N LEU A 61 -6.94 3.17 8.30
CA LEU A 61 -7.13 1.73 8.10
C LEU A 61 -7.38 1.39 6.62
N ALA A 62 -8.19 2.19 5.92
CA ALA A 62 -8.46 2.00 4.50
C ALA A 62 -7.17 2.09 3.66
N LEU A 63 -6.29 3.04 3.99
CA LEU A 63 -4.98 3.20 3.35
C LEU A 63 -4.04 2.04 3.64
N GLU A 64 -4.01 1.54 4.89
CA GLU A 64 -3.21 0.36 5.24
C GLU A 64 -3.67 -0.89 4.44
N GLU A 65 -4.98 -1.08 4.25
CA GLU A 65 -5.52 -2.15 3.42
C GLU A 65 -5.20 -1.96 1.94
N ALA A 66 -5.25 -0.72 1.45
CA ALA A 66 -4.84 -0.36 0.09
C ALA A 66 -3.36 -0.64 -0.18
N GLY A 67 -2.53 -0.68 0.86
CA GLY A 67 -1.14 -1.12 0.79
C GLY A 67 -1.01 -2.61 0.49
N LYS A 68 -1.84 -3.49 1.03
CA LYS A 68 -1.61 -4.95 0.98
C LYS A 68 -1.39 -5.58 -0.41
N PRO A 69 -2.04 -5.14 -1.52
CA PRO A 69 -1.82 -5.72 -2.84
C PRO A 69 -0.36 -5.76 -3.30
N HIS A 70 0.46 -4.76 -2.96
CA HIS A 70 1.88 -4.79 -3.35
C HIS A 70 2.65 -5.89 -2.62
N ILE A 71 2.36 -6.11 -1.34
CA ILE A 71 3.00 -7.16 -0.53
C ILE A 71 2.61 -8.53 -1.07
N VAL A 72 1.34 -8.68 -1.45
CA VAL A 72 0.84 -9.90 -2.12
C VAL A 72 1.59 -10.14 -3.43
N MET A 73 1.76 -9.10 -4.25
CA MET A 73 2.55 -9.21 -5.48
C MET A 73 3.99 -9.61 -5.18
N SER A 74 4.66 -9.01 -4.19
CA SER A 74 6.01 -9.38 -3.76
C SER A 74 6.12 -10.83 -3.30
N ILE A 75 5.12 -11.35 -2.57
CA ILE A 75 5.06 -12.76 -2.17
C ILE A 75 4.89 -13.67 -3.38
N LEU A 76 3.98 -13.33 -4.31
CA LEU A 76 3.72 -14.12 -5.52
C LEU A 76 4.97 -14.27 -6.39
N ILE A 77 5.61 -13.15 -6.74
CA ILE A 77 6.81 -13.14 -7.59
C ILE A 77 8.06 -13.59 -6.83
N GLY A 78 7.98 -13.67 -5.50
CA GLY A 78 9.09 -14.02 -4.63
C GLY A 78 10.28 -13.07 -4.78
N ILE A 79 10.02 -11.76 -4.90
CA ILE A 79 11.03 -10.73 -4.61
C ILE A 79 11.19 -10.71 -3.10
N ALA A 80 11.92 -11.69 -2.63
CA ALA A 80 12.79 -11.50 -1.51
C ALA A 80 13.98 -10.69 -2.05
N ALA A 81 14.33 -9.56 -1.45
CA ALA A 81 15.75 -9.19 -1.43
C ALA A 81 16.56 -10.45 -1.02
N PRO A 82 17.86 -10.61 -1.32
CA PRO A 82 18.64 -11.83 -1.02
C PRO A 82 18.60 -12.34 0.44
N ARG A 83 17.87 -11.67 1.35
CA ARG A 83 17.63 -11.99 2.77
C ARG A 83 16.16 -11.92 3.23
N GLN A 84 15.16 -11.66 2.38
CA GLN A 84 13.77 -11.47 2.81
C GLN A 84 12.94 -12.76 2.67
N SER A 85 12.80 -13.54 3.75
CA SER A 85 11.95 -14.74 3.69
C SER A 85 10.47 -14.40 3.43
N CYS A 86 9.69 -15.37 2.91
CA CYS A 86 8.23 -15.25 2.82
C CYS A 86 7.61 -14.84 4.16
N ASP A 87 8.14 -15.34 5.29
CA ASP A 87 7.71 -14.95 6.63
C ASP A 87 7.92 -13.45 6.92
N ALA A 88 8.96 -12.83 6.37
CA ALA A 88 9.18 -11.38 6.50
C ALA A 88 8.10 -10.59 5.77
N LEU A 89 7.74 -10.99 4.54
CA LEU A 89 6.68 -10.37 3.76
C LEU A 89 5.30 -10.57 4.42
N TRP A 90 5.01 -11.76 4.93
CA TRP A 90 3.77 -12.00 5.70
C TRP A 90 3.72 -11.24 7.03
N ARG A 91 4.87 -11.00 7.67
CA ARG A 91 4.93 -10.09 8.81
C ARG A 91 4.65 -8.65 8.37
N ALA A 92 5.21 -8.19 7.26
CA ALA A 92 4.91 -6.86 6.69
C ALA A 92 3.42 -6.71 6.33
N TYR A 93 2.81 -7.74 5.73
CA TYR A 93 1.38 -7.78 5.40
C TYR A 93 0.48 -7.52 6.64
N ARG A 94 0.95 -7.98 7.82
CA ARG A 94 0.22 -7.83 9.09
C ARG A 94 0.61 -6.55 9.84
N ARG A 95 1.86 -6.12 9.79
CA ARG A 95 2.37 -4.95 10.52
C ARG A 95 2.01 -3.64 9.83
N HIS A 96 1.42 -2.73 10.58
CA HIS A 96 0.92 -1.44 10.10
C HIS A 96 2.00 -0.56 9.47
N SER A 97 3.19 -0.44 10.09
CA SER A 97 4.27 0.45 9.63
C SER A 97 4.90 0.10 8.27
N ALA A 98 4.97 -1.19 7.93
CA ALA A 98 5.53 -1.64 6.66
C ALA A 98 4.62 -1.33 5.45
N LYS A 99 3.33 -1.05 5.69
CA LYS A 99 2.35 -0.74 4.65
C LYS A 99 2.35 0.74 4.26
N THR A 100 2.87 1.60 5.14
CA THR A 100 2.90 3.07 4.99
C THR A 100 4.22 3.60 4.45
N GLU A 101 5.35 2.91 4.64
CA GLU A 101 6.59 3.23 3.89
C GLU A 101 6.38 3.12 2.37
N LEU A 102 5.63 2.11 1.93
CA LEU A 102 5.25 2.00 0.52
C LEU A 102 4.08 2.90 0.13
N PHE A 103 3.34 3.48 1.08
CA PHE A 103 2.37 4.54 0.77
C PHE A 103 3.11 5.77 0.24
N ASN A 104 4.26 6.11 0.83
CA ASN A 104 5.12 7.17 0.32
C ASN A 104 5.81 6.80 -1.01
N PHE A 105 6.34 5.59 -1.16
CA PHE A 105 6.91 5.13 -2.45
C PHE A 105 5.84 4.97 -3.56
N ALA A 106 4.64 4.51 -3.23
CA ALA A 106 3.53 4.41 -4.17
C ALA A 106 2.94 5.80 -4.47
N ILE A 107 2.89 6.72 -3.52
CA ILE A 107 2.61 8.14 -3.78
C ILE A 107 3.72 8.73 -4.66
N GLU A 108 4.99 8.41 -4.47
CA GLU A 108 6.11 8.92 -5.29
C GLU A 108 6.08 8.38 -6.71
N MET A 109 5.95 7.06 -6.89
CA MET A 109 5.86 6.38 -8.18
C MET A 109 4.53 6.61 -8.89
N ARG A 110 3.46 6.93 -8.14
CA ARG A 110 2.15 7.21 -8.72
C ARG A 110 1.85 8.70 -8.77
N ALA A 111 2.54 9.60 -8.08
CA ALA A 111 2.38 11.05 -8.30
C ALA A 111 2.72 11.44 -9.75
N SER A 112 3.59 10.68 -10.40
CA SER A 112 3.94 10.82 -11.82
C SER A 112 2.94 10.20 -12.80
N VAL A 113 2.05 9.29 -12.37
CA VAL A 113 1.07 8.57 -13.23
C VAL A 113 -0.39 8.85 -12.86
N LEU A 114 -0.71 8.93 -11.57
CA LEU A 114 -2.04 9.10 -10.98
C LEU A 114 -2.48 10.54 -10.71
N LEU A 115 -1.52 11.46 -10.64
CA LEU A 115 -1.81 12.87 -10.39
C LEU A 115 -1.59 13.70 -11.67
N LEU A 116 -1.68 13.09 -12.85
CA LEU A 116 -1.59 13.78 -14.14
C LEU A 116 -2.64 14.92 -14.25
N ASN A 117 -3.77 14.78 -13.56
CA ASN A 117 -4.85 15.77 -13.51
C ASN A 117 -4.73 16.79 -12.36
N LEU A 118 -3.72 16.67 -11.49
CA LEU A 118 -3.40 17.71 -10.51
C LEU A 118 -2.33 18.65 -11.08
N ASP A 119 -2.30 19.89 -10.63
CA ASP A 119 -1.22 20.80 -10.99
C ASP A 119 0.13 20.33 -10.41
N ALA A 120 1.22 20.81 -11.00
CA ALA A 120 2.56 20.39 -10.64
C ALA A 120 2.94 20.72 -9.19
N GLU A 121 2.37 21.79 -8.62
CA GLU A 121 2.65 22.26 -7.27
C GLU A 121 1.99 21.32 -6.24
N THR A 122 0.74 20.91 -6.48
CA THR A 122 0.04 19.90 -5.68
C THR A 122 0.74 18.54 -5.70
N ARG A 123 1.27 18.11 -6.85
CA ARG A 123 2.08 16.87 -6.95
C ARG A 123 3.33 16.93 -6.08
N VAL A 124 4.04 18.05 -6.10
CA VAL A 124 5.24 18.27 -5.28
C VAL A 124 4.88 18.32 -3.80
N ALA A 125 3.77 18.95 -3.42
CA ALA A 125 3.31 19.02 -2.04
C ALA A 125 2.93 17.65 -1.47
N VAL A 126 2.22 16.82 -2.25
CA VAL A 126 1.88 15.43 -1.89
C VAL A 126 3.14 14.56 -1.79
N LYS A 127 4.10 14.77 -2.68
CA LYS A 127 5.40 14.07 -2.69
C LYS A 127 6.29 14.47 -1.50
N ALA A 128 6.29 15.74 -1.11
CA ALA A 128 7.16 16.26 -0.04
C ALA A 128 6.60 16.04 1.37
N ASN A 129 5.28 15.85 1.52
CA ASN A 129 4.60 15.89 2.83
C ASN A 129 3.62 14.72 3.06
N GLY A 130 3.80 13.57 2.38
CA GLY A 130 3.03 12.37 2.69
C GLY A 130 3.13 12.01 4.18
N PRO A 131 2.04 11.62 4.86
CA PRO A 131 2.08 11.38 6.30
C PRO A 131 3.03 10.24 6.63
N SER A 132 3.86 10.42 7.66
CA SER A 132 4.78 9.36 8.10
C SER A 132 3.98 8.15 8.64
N PRO A 133 4.57 6.93 8.62
CA PRO A 133 3.98 5.79 9.33
C PRO A 133 3.60 6.11 10.78
N GLU A 134 4.42 6.89 11.48
CA GLU A 134 4.21 7.33 12.85
C GLU A 134 3.00 8.28 12.95
N ASP A 135 2.85 9.24 12.04
CA ASP A 135 1.70 10.16 12.02
C ASP A 135 0.39 9.42 11.79
N LEU A 136 0.39 8.42 10.92
CA LEU A 136 -0.78 7.59 10.64
C LEU A 136 -1.13 6.71 11.83
N ASP A 137 -0.14 6.11 12.49
CA ASP A 137 -0.37 5.31 13.69
C ASP A 137 -0.87 6.16 14.85
N ALA A 138 -0.30 7.36 15.05
CA ALA A 138 -0.76 8.33 16.02
C ALA A 138 -2.21 8.78 15.73
N ALA A 139 -2.55 9.08 14.48
CA ALA A 139 -3.91 9.46 14.09
C ALA A 139 -4.92 8.35 14.36
N LYS A 140 -4.55 7.08 14.11
CA LYS A 140 -5.36 5.90 14.44
C LYS A 140 -5.51 5.75 15.96
N GLN A 141 -4.41 5.88 16.70
CA GLN A 141 -4.42 5.73 18.16
C GLN A 141 -5.30 6.79 18.82
N LEU A 142 -5.08 8.07 18.46
CA LEU A 142 -5.83 9.20 18.97
C LEU A 142 -7.29 9.19 18.50
N GLY A 143 -7.57 8.66 17.31
CA GLY A 143 -8.91 8.62 16.73
C GLY A 143 -9.81 7.50 17.27
N LEU A 144 -9.25 6.43 17.84
CA LEU A 144 -10.00 5.25 18.29
C LEU A 144 -9.96 5.01 19.80
N TYR A 145 -8.86 5.35 20.46
CA TYR A 145 -8.64 4.99 21.86
C TYR A 145 -8.60 6.23 22.75
N SER A 146 -9.25 6.13 23.91
CA SER A 146 -8.97 7.03 25.03
C SER A 146 -7.62 6.67 25.64
N ASP A 147 -6.86 7.66 26.09
CA ASP A 147 -5.53 7.44 26.67
C ASP A 147 -5.20 8.48 27.75
N CYS A 148 -4.08 8.31 28.45
CA CYS A 148 -3.56 9.26 29.42
C CYS A 148 -2.10 9.60 29.10
N PHE A 149 -1.82 10.87 28.81
CA PHE A 149 -0.48 11.34 28.44
C PHE A 149 0.16 12.11 29.59
N ALA A 150 1.46 11.88 29.82
CA ALA A 150 2.23 12.74 30.72
C ALA A 150 2.48 14.10 30.06
N ILE A 151 2.18 15.17 30.78
CA ILE A 151 2.49 16.55 30.40
C ILE A 151 3.28 17.21 31.55
N PRO A 152 4.01 18.32 31.30
CA PRO A 152 4.81 18.97 32.36
C PRO A 152 4.00 19.30 33.63
N GLU A 153 2.72 19.62 33.46
CA GLU A 153 1.80 20.00 34.53
C GLU A 153 1.04 18.81 35.17
N GLY A 154 1.26 17.56 34.72
CA GLY A 154 0.58 16.38 35.25
C GLY A 154 0.17 15.35 34.19
N VAL A 155 -1.12 14.98 34.19
CA VAL A 155 -1.68 13.98 33.25
C VAL A 155 -2.76 14.63 32.40
N ALA A 156 -2.62 14.55 31.08
CA ALA A 156 -3.65 14.88 30.11
C ALA A 156 -4.47 13.64 29.80
N VAL A 157 -5.78 13.67 30.07
CA VAL A 157 -6.70 12.59 29.69
C VAL A 157 -7.25 12.85 28.31
N HIS A 158 -7.05 11.91 27.41
CA HIS A 158 -7.47 11.96 26.02
C HIS A 158 -8.77 11.19 25.80
N LEU A 159 -9.69 11.82 25.09
CA LEU A 159 -10.89 11.21 24.53
C LEU A 159 -10.92 11.58 23.04
N PRO A 160 -11.06 10.61 22.11
CA PRO A 160 -11.07 10.90 20.67
C PRO A 160 -12.04 12.00 20.25
N GLY A 161 -13.20 12.08 20.90
CA GLY A 161 -14.23 13.09 20.67
C GLY A 161 -13.79 14.54 20.92
N ASN A 162 -12.68 14.77 21.64
CA ASN A 162 -12.17 16.11 21.93
C ASN A 162 -11.20 16.63 20.85
N LEU A 163 -10.85 15.81 19.86
CA LEU A 163 -9.98 16.23 18.75
C LEU A 163 -10.76 17.06 17.74
N ASP A 164 -10.38 18.33 17.59
CA ASP A 164 -10.78 19.10 16.41
C ASP A 164 -9.90 18.67 15.23
N CYS A 165 -10.46 17.76 14.42
CA CYS A 165 -9.77 17.13 13.30
C CYS A 165 -10.61 17.14 12.03
N ARG A 166 -11.55 18.08 11.89
CA ARG A 166 -12.44 18.17 10.72
C ARG A 166 -11.66 18.31 9.42
N ASP A 167 -10.77 19.29 9.34
CA ASP A 167 -10.00 19.60 8.13
C ASP A 167 -9.04 18.45 7.78
N ARG A 168 -8.46 17.82 8.81
CA ARG A 168 -7.63 16.62 8.65
C ARG A 168 -8.44 15.44 8.12
N SER A 169 -9.64 15.22 8.66
CA SER A 169 -10.56 14.17 8.20
C SER A 169 -10.96 14.38 6.74
N GLU A 170 -11.29 15.61 6.34
CA GLU A 170 -11.64 15.96 4.97
C GLU A 170 -10.46 15.73 4.00
N THR A 171 -9.26 16.16 4.39
CA THR A 171 -8.04 15.99 3.59
C THR A 171 -7.72 14.50 3.40
N LEU A 172 -7.71 13.74 4.48
CA LEU A 172 -7.37 12.31 4.45
C LEU A 172 -8.43 11.49 3.69
N LEU A 173 -9.71 11.89 3.73
CA LEU A 173 -10.76 11.29 2.90
C LEU A 173 -10.49 11.45 1.40
N ARG A 174 -10.01 12.63 0.98
CA ARG A 174 -9.67 12.88 -0.42
C ARG A 174 -8.46 12.05 -0.84
N GLU A 175 -7.40 12.05 -0.03
CA GLU A 175 -6.20 11.24 -0.27
C GLU A 175 -6.53 9.75 -0.36
N ALA A 176 -7.29 9.23 0.60
CA ALA A 176 -7.71 7.83 0.61
C ALA A 176 -8.58 7.49 -0.59
N ALA A 177 -9.51 8.36 -0.98
CA ALA A 177 -10.33 8.15 -2.17
C ALA A 177 -9.49 8.06 -3.46
N VAL A 178 -8.47 8.91 -3.62
CA VAL A 178 -7.57 8.87 -4.77
C VAL A 178 -6.83 7.53 -4.83
N VAL A 179 -6.26 7.09 -3.70
CA VAL A 179 -5.45 5.87 -3.63
C VAL A 179 -6.31 4.62 -3.85
N ILE A 180 -7.45 4.54 -3.17
CA ILE A 180 -8.30 3.35 -3.13
C ILE A 180 -9.03 3.15 -4.46
N ASN A 181 -9.51 4.23 -5.09
CA ASN A 181 -10.18 4.13 -6.39
C ASN A 181 -9.25 3.71 -7.53
N TYR A 182 -7.93 3.81 -7.34
CA TYR A 182 -6.97 3.30 -8.30
C TYR A 182 -6.63 1.81 -8.10
N LEU A 183 -7.02 1.21 -6.98
CA LEU A 183 -6.85 -0.21 -6.80
C LEU A 183 -7.68 -0.95 -7.85
N ARG A 184 -7.06 -1.94 -8.47
CA ARG A 184 -7.72 -2.83 -9.43
C ARG A 184 -7.62 -4.26 -8.97
N ASP A 185 -8.56 -5.06 -9.44
CA ASP A 185 -8.40 -6.51 -9.42
C ASP A 185 -7.42 -6.91 -10.53
N TYR A 186 -6.70 -7.98 -10.27
CA TYR A 186 -5.78 -8.59 -11.22
C TYR A 186 -6.44 -9.89 -11.68
N PRO A 187 -6.72 -10.04 -12.99
CA PRO A 187 -7.17 -11.31 -13.55
C PRO A 187 -6.16 -12.42 -13.23
N LEU A 188 -6.63 -13.65 -13.10
CA LEU A 188 -5.77 -14.81 -12.81
C LEU A 188 -4.68 -14.95 -13.88
N GLU A 189 -5.08 -14.80 -15.14
CA GLU A 189 -4.24 -14.90 -16.31
C GLU A 189 -3.13 -13.84 -16.29
N GLU A 190 -3.41 -12.65 -15.74
CA GLU A 190 -2.40 -11.63 -15.57
C GLU A 190 -1.36 -12.10 -14.53
N LEU A 191 -1.81 -12.54 -13.36
CA LEU A 191 -0.90 -12.98 -12.29
C LEU A 191 -0.08 -14.21 -12.67
N GLU A 192 -0.59 -15.07 -13.56
CA GLU A 192 0.17 -16.17 -14.16
C GLU A 192 1.32 -15.64 -15.03
N VAL A 193 1.11 -14.57 -15.79
CA VAL A 193 2.18 -13.89 -16.55
C VAL A 193 3.24 -13.35 -15.60
N TRP A 194 2.84 -12.63 -14.55
CA TRP A 194 3.77 -12.12 -13.52
C TRP A 194 4.62 -13.24 -12.91
N ALA A 195 3.99 -14.34 -12.46
CA ALA A 195 4.67 -15.46 -11.83
C ALA A 195 5.65 -16.17 -12.79
N ARG A 196 5.26 -16.34 -14.06
CA ARG A 196 6.10 -16.99 -15.09
C ARG A 196 7.34 -16.17 -15.41
N HIS A 197 7.21 -14.86 -15.61
CA HIS A 197 8.37 -13.98 -15.85
C HIS A 197 9.30 -13.96 -14.63
N ALA A 198 8.76 -13.93 -13.41
CA ALA A 198 9.55 -14.03 -12.18
C ALA A 198 10.31 -15.36 -12.05
N ALA A 199 9.68 -16.48 -12.40
CA ALA A 199 10.33 -17.79 -12.41
C ALA A 199 11.46 -17.84 -13.44
N ALA A 200 11.20 -17.42 -14.67
CA ALA A 200 12.17 -17.44 -15.76
C ALA A 200 13.41 -16.57 -15.46
N ALA A 201 13.24 -15.41 -14.81
CA ALA A 201 14.37 -14.58 -14.39
C ALA A 201 15.23 -15.28 -13.33
N ARG A 202 14.61 -15.93 -12.34
CA ARG A 202 15.31 -16.69 -11.30
C ARG A 202 16.07 -17.89 -11.86
N GLU A 203 15.47 -18.63 -12.80
CA GLU A 203 16.13 -19.77 -13.46
C GLU A 203 17.40 -19.34 -14.22
N LYS A 204 17.42 -18.12 -14.74
CA LYS A 204 18.60 -17.53 -15.40
C LYS A 204 19.61 -16.92 -14.43
N GLY A 205 19.38 -17.00 -13.12
CA GLY A 205 20.20 -16.35 -12.09
C GLY A 205 20.06 -14.82 -12.06
N GLY A 206 19.06 -14.26 -12.75
CA GLY A 206 18.77 -12.84 -12.81
C GLY A 206 17.85 -12.35 -11.70
N SER A 207 17.69 -11.05 -11.63
CA SER A 207 16.73 -10.36 -10.76
C SER A 207 15.35 -10.26 -11.43
N PHE A 208 14.29 -10.02 -10.65
CA PHE A 208 12.98 -9.74 -11.24
C PHE A 208 13.00 -8.52 -12.18
N ARG A 209 13.91 -7.57 -11.94
CA ARG A 209 14.11 -6.40 -12.79
C ARG A 209 14.43 -6.81 -14.24
N ASP A 210 15.20 -7.87 -14.43
CA ASP A 210 15.58 -8.37 -15.76
C ASP A 210 14.37 -8.94 -16.53
N ALA A 211 13.31 -9.33 -15.80
CA ALA A 211 12.06 -9.82 -16.37
C ALA A 211 11.12 -8.70 -16.83
N MET A 212 11.33 -7.45 -16.40
CA MET A 212 10.34 -6.38 -16.52
C MET A 212 10.02 -6.00 -17.96
N ASN A 213 11.01 -6.00 -18.86
CA ASN A 213 10.80 -5.67 -20.27
C ASN A 213 9.92 -6.71 -20.97
N GLY A 214 10.21 -8.00 -20.75
CA GLY A 214 9.41 -9.10 -21.30
C GLY A 214 8.01 -9.14 -20.70
N LEU A 215 7.91 -8.92 -19.39
CA LEU A 215 6.64 -8.82 -18.67
C LEU A 215 5.78 -7.70 -19.24
N HIS A 216 6.30 -6.49 -19.35
CA HIS A 216 5.58 -5.34 -19.88
C HIS A 216 5.05 -5.59 -21.28
N ALA A 217 5.90 -6.07 -22.19
CA ALA A 217 5.50 -6.36 -23.56
C ALA A 217 4.32 -7.34 -23.62
N GLU A 218 4.36 -8.40 -22.80
CA GLU A 218 3.28 -9.39 -22.75
C GLU A 218 2.01 -8.84 -22.08
N LEU A 219 2.12 -8.03 -21.03
CA LEU A 219 0.96 -7.42 -20.38
C LEU A 219 0.23 -6.44 -21.32
N VAL A 220 0.96 -5.70 -22.17
CA VAL A 220 0.38 -4.83 -23.19
C VAL A 220 -0.25 -5.65 -24.32
N ASP A 221 0.44 -6.66 -24.84
CA ASP A 221 -0.07 -7.54 -25.90
C ASP A 221 -1.39 -8.23 -25.49
N LYS A 222 -1.47 -8.68 -24.24
CA LYS A 222 -2.67 -9.29 -23.68
C LYS A 222 -3.76 -8.29 -23.25
N GLY A 223 -3.48 -6.98 -23.35
CA GLY A 223 -4.43 -5.93 -23.00
C GLY A 223 -4.72 -5.78 -21.51
N PHE A 224 -3.84 -6.31 -20.63
CA PHE A 224 -3.98 -6.13 -19.18
C PHE A 224 -3.62 -4.71 -18.73
N ILE A 225 -2.73 -4.05 -19.48
CA ILE A 225 -2.33 -2.65 -19.29
C ILE A 225 -2.21 -1.94 -20.64
N THR A 226 -2.28 -0.62 -20.61
CA THR A 226 -1.95 0.23 -21.76
C THR A 226 -0.48 0.65 -21.71
N ALA A 227 0.13 0.93 -22.86
CA ALA A 227 1.51 1.42 -22.93
C ALA A 227 1.68 2.77 -22.18
N GLU A 228 0.65 3.61 -22.21
CA GLU A 228 0.62 4.93 -21.57
C GLU A 228 0.61 4.83 -20.03
N GLN A 229 -0.02 3.81 -19.46
CA GLN A 229 -0.03 3.56 -18.01
C GLN A 229 1.34 3.14 -17.46
N TRP A 230 2.22 2.61 -18.30
CA TRP A 230 3.50 2.03 -17.89
C TRP A 230 4.71 2.94 -18.12
N ALA A 231 4.65 3.77 -19.16
CA ALA A 231 5.77 4.61 -19.58
C ALA A 231 6.37 5.51 -18.46
N PRO A 232 5.58 6.15 -17.57
CA PRO A 232 6.17 6.98 -16.52
C PRO A 232 6.79 6.17 -15.37
N ILE A 233 6.27 4.97 -15.10
CA ILE A 233 6.83 4.03 -14.11
C ILE A 233 8.21 3.56 -14.57
N TRP A 234 8.32 3.22 -15.84
CA TRP A 234 9.58 2.79 -16.45
C TRP A 234 10.63 3.91 -16.44
N LYS A 235 10.25 5.12 -16.84
CA LYS A 235 11.13 6.29 -16.84
C LYS A 235 11.69 6.60 -15.44
N GLU A 236 10.86 6.55 -14.40
CA GLU A 236 11.33 6.79 -13.03
C GLU A 236 12.30 5.68 -12.55
N LEU A 237 12.07 4.42 -12.96
CA LEU A 237 12.98 3.32 -12.67
C LEU A 237 14.34 3.47 -13.37
N GLU A 238 14.36 3.94 -14.61
CA GLU A 238 15.59 4.29 -15.35
C GLU A 238 16.30 5.50 -14.72
N ASP A 239 15.56 6.55 -14.37
CA ASP A 239 16.09 7.76 -13.73
C ASP A 239 16.62 7.48 -12.31
N SER A 240 16.10 6.46 -11.62
CA SER A 240 16.63 5.97 -10.34
C SER A 240 17.96 5.22 -10.49
N GLU A 241 18.21 4.55 -11.63
CA GLU A 241 19.51 3.91 -11.93
C GLU A 241 20.59 4.95 -12.14
N GLN A 242 20.29 6.01 -12.91
CA GLN A 242 21.25 7.08 -13.16
C GLN A 242 21.64 7.81 -11.86
N ARG A 243 20.74 7.87 -10.87
CA ARG A 243 21.02 8.42 -9.53
C ARG A 243 21.86 7.50 -8.65
N ASN A 244 21.71 6.17 -8.78
CA ASN A 244 22.52 5.18 -8.05
C ASN A 244 23.88 4.88 -8.72
N ILE A 245 24.13 5.41 -9.91
CA ILE A 245 25.42 5.34 -10.63
C ILE A 245 26.16 6.72 -10.54
N GLY A 246 25.83 7.53 -9.52
CA GLY A 246 26.67 8.68 -9.13
C GLY A 246 27.99 8.21 -8.51
N PRO A 247 29.11 8.91 -8.74
CA PRO A 247 30.45 8.37 -8.53
C PRO A 247 30.67 7.96 -7.07
N GLU A 248 31.35 6.82 -6.86
CA GLU A 248 32.01 6.52 -5.60
C GLU A 248 32.69 7.79 -5.09
N SER A 249 32.29 8.27 -3.91
CA SER A 249 33.00 9.33 -3.21
C SER A 249 34.49 8.94 -3.14
N PRO A 250 35.40 9.69 -3.77
CA PRO A 250 36.80 9.54 -3.45
C PRO A 250 37.02 10.24 -2.11
N ASN A 251 37.44 9.47 -1.11
CA ASN A 251 37.96 9.85 0.20
C ASN A 251 36.95 10.32 1.28
N ALA A 252 36.86 9.51 2.33
CA ALA A 252 36.96 9.95 3.73
C ALA A 252 37.70 8.87 4.53
#